data_AF-A0A7Y2N131-F1
#
_entry.id   AF-A0A7Y2N131-F1
#
_cell.length_a   1.000
_cell.length_b   1.000
_cell.length_c   1.000
_cell.angle_alpha   90.00
_cell.angle_beta   90.00
_cell.angle_gamma   90.00
#
_symmetry.space_group_name_H-M   'P 1'
#
loop_
_entity.id
_entity.type
_entity.pdbx_description
1 polymer ?
#
loop_
_entity_poly.entity_id
_entity_poly.type
_entity_poly.pdbx_seq_one_letter_code
_entity_poly.pdbx_strand_id
1 'polypeptide(L)'
;MKNIERIAVWGLLGSVLLLTLARPNPVLSLPAGPQAHAAPQADVLGPVDALTLNDAGSEPLELRSRSHRLAWGDAPHERSYSVAYVFIGKVLNKLMQSEDLQDERDRLMEELNQTEASYREQLDAIGSQLQGLDPESPDAQDLYQRGSTLYQEYSTWQQQAMRQRGQLDAKQLETAYRELIEAVEVVADRRAIDTVYRFIPTSESFEAENPDQAMMAIRLRTALRYPEDLDITDHVLQELSLEVD
;
A
#
# COMPACT_ATOMS: atom_id res chain seq x y z
N MET A 1 45.83 -3.36 -29.57
CA MET A 1 46.43 -2.02 -29.73
C MET A 1 47.93 -2.18 -29.85
N LYS A 2 48.52 -1.63 -30.92
CA LYS A 2 49.98 -1.70 -31.16
C LYS A 2 50.68 -0.80 -30.13
N ASN A 3 51.88 -1.16 -29.68
CA ASN A 3 52.61 -0.42 -28.62
C ASN A 3 52.75 1.09 -28.91
N ILE A 4 52.71 1.47 -30.18
CA ILE A 4 52.75 2.86 -30.67
C ILE A 4 51.47 3.64 -30.28
N GLU A 5 50.31 3.00 -30.28
CA GLU A 5 49.03 3.64 -29.92
C GLU A 5 48.96 3.97 -28.42
N ARG A 6 49.54 3.11 -27.56
CA ARG A 6 49.60 3.40 -26.11
C ARG A 6 50.51 4.59 -25.83
N ILE A 7 51.66 4.72 -26.51
CA ILE A 7 52.57 5.85 -26.31
C ILE A 7 51.91 7.16 -26.76
N ALA A 8 51.16 7.14 -27.87
CA ALA A 8 50.42 8.31 -28.33
C ALA A 8 49.34 8.75 -27.32
N VAL A 9 48.58 7.81 -26.77
CA VAL A 9 47.52 8.10 -25.79
C VAL A 9 48.09 8.64 -24.47
N TRP A 10 49.17 8.03 -23.95
CA TRP A 10 49.81 8.50 -22.72
C TRP A 10 50.52 9.85 -22.91
N GLY A 11 51.13 10.10 -24.08
CA GLY A 11 51.70 11.40 -24.42
C GLY A 11 50.64 12.50 -24.49
N LEU A 12 49.47 12.19 -25.06
CA LEU A 12 48.39 13.16 -25.19
C LEU A 12 47.75 13.47 -23.82
N LEU A 13 47.54 12.46 -22.98
CA LEU A 13 47.06 12.64 -21.60
C LEU A 13 48.05 13.44 -20.73
N GLY A 14 49.35 13.17 -20.85
CA GLY A 14 50.38 13.94 -20.15
C GLY A 14 50.41 15.40 -20.58
N SER A 15 50.22 15.68 -21.88
CA SER A 15 50.20 17.05 -22.42
C SER A 15 48.98 17.86 -21.95
N VAL A 16 47.80 17.23 -21.84
CA VAL A 16 46.58 17.88 -21.35
C VAL A 16 46.71 18.22 -19.86
N LEU A 17 47.33 17.35 -19.06
CA LEU A 17 47.55 17.58 -17.63
C LEU A 17 48.57 18.72 -17.37
N LEU A 18 49.60 18.85 -18.21
CA LEU A 18 50.55 19.95 -18.12
C LEU A 18 49.96 21.29 -18.58
N LEU A 19 49.00 21.27 -19.51
CA LEU A 19 48.28 22.47 -19.98
C LEU A 19 47.25 23.01 -18.96
N THR A 20 46.74 22.17 -18.05
CA THR A 20 45.83 22.61 -16.99
C THR A 20 46.55 23.14 -15.75
N LEU A 21 47.76 22.67 -15.47
CA LEU A 21 48.55 23.11 -14.30
C LEU A 21 49.41 24.36 -14.57
N ALA A 22 49.67 24.72 -15.83
CA ALA A 22 50.52 25.85 -16.21
C ALA A 22 49.79 27.17 -16.51
N ARG A 23 48.47 27.28 -16.23
CA ARG A 23 47.76 28.56 -16.38
C ARG A 23 47.85 29.39 -15.10
N PRO A 24 48.49 30.58 -15.11
CA PRO A 24 48.41 31.51 -14.01
C PRO A 24 46.97 32.01 -13.87
N ASN A 25 46.37 31.88 -12.68
CA ASN A 25 45.07 32.46 -12.35
C ASN A 25 45.12 33.99 -12.54
N PRO A 26 44.39 34.58 -13.50
CA PRO A 26 44.10 36.00 -13.43
C PRO A 26 42.97 36.18 -12.41
N VAL A 27 43.31 36.75 -11.25
CA VAL A 27 42.34 37.42 -10.40
C VAL A 27 41.70 38.53 -11.24
N LEU A 28 40.53 38.23 -11.81
CA LEU A 28 39.75 39.14 -12.62
C LEU A 28 38.83 39.94 -11.68
N SER A 29 39.25 41.14 -11.35
CA SER A 29 38.39 42.19 -10.80
C SER A 29 37.34 42.56 -11.86
N LEU A 30 36.09 42.16 -11.64
CA LEU A 30 34.95 42.65 -12.40
C LEU A 30 34.47 43.99 -11.82
N PRO A 31 34.13 45.00 -12.65
CA PRO A 31 33.46 46.20 -12.18
C PRO A 31 32.02 45.86 -11.76
N ALA A 32 31.58 46.47 -10.67
CA ALA A 32 30.23 46.33 -10.13
C ALA A 32 29.18 46.73 -11.19
N GLY A 33 28.47 45.73 -11.73
CA GLY A 33 27.20 45.94 -12.40
C GLY A 33 26.13 46.38 -11.39
N PRO A 34 25.09 47.12 -11.81
CA PRO A 34 24.01 47.53 -10.91
C PRO A 34 23.40 46.27 -10.29
N GLN A 35 23.47 46.20 -8.96
CA GLN A 35 22.80 45.15 -8.21
C GLN A 35 21.32 45.24 -8.57
N ALA A 36 20.78 44.16 -9.13
CA ALA A 36 19.35 43.96 -9.13
C ALA A 36 18.93 43.99 -7.67
N HIS A 37 18.34 45.10 -7.23
CA HIS A 37 17.62 45.15 -5.98
C HIS A 37 16.48 44.14 -6.11
N ALA A 38 16.70 42.94 -5.59
CA ALA A 38 15.61 42.11 -5.13
C ALA A 38 14.75 43.04 -4.27
N ALA A 39 13.47 43.18 -4.66
CA ALA A 39 12.50 43.84 -3.80
C ALA A 39 12.66 43.26 -2.39
N PRO A 40 12.61 44.07 -1.33
CA PRO A 40 12.73 43.55 0.02
C PRO A 40 11.55 42.60 0.24
N GLN A 41 11.80 41.30 0.14
CA GLN A 41 11.03 40.32 0.89
C GLN A 41 11.15 40.78 2.32
N ALA A 42 10.03 41.25 2.88
CA ALA A 42 9.94 41.62 4.29
C ALA A 42 10.64 40.53 5.12
N ASP A 43 11.54 40.97 6.00
CA ASP A 43 12.41 40.13 6.83
C ASP A 43 11.74 38.83 7.26
N VAL A 44 12.13 37.74 6.58
CA VAL A 44 11.74 36.36 6.89
C VAL A 44 12.53 35.93 8.12
N LEU A 45 12.26 36.54 9.28
CA LEU A 45 12.76 36.30 10.64
C LEU A 45 14.27 35.98 10.87
N GLY A 46 15.11 35.77 9.87
CA GLY A 46 16.42 35.15 10.01
C GLY A 46 16.34 33.70 10.54
N PRO A 47 17.49 33.05 10.76
CA PRO A 47 17.55 31.84 11.57
C PRO A 47 17.17 32.18 13.02
N VAL A 48 16.04 31.65 13.49
CA VAL A 48 15.51 31.88 14.84
C VAL A 48 15.44 30.55 15.58
N ASP A 49 16.09 30.47 16.74
CA ASP A 49 16.04 29.28 17.60
C ASP A 49 14.69 29.14 18.33
N ALA A 50 14.05 30.28 18.63
CA ALA A 50 12.76 30.35 19.31
C ALA A 50 11.97 31.63 18.96
N LEU A 51 10.66 31.49 18.76
CA LEU A 51 9.72 32.60 18.59
C LEU A 51 8.84 32.70 19.84
N THR A 52 8.93 33.82 20.56
CA THR A 52 8.08 34.08 21.73
C THR A 52 6.83 34.84 21.33
N LEU A 53 5.66 34.25 21.58
CA LEU A 53 4.36 34.88 21.40
C LEU A 53 3.87 35.40 22.75
N ASN A 54 3.72 36.71 22.86
CA ASN A 54 3.21 37.37 24.07
C ASN A 54 1.71 37.64 23.91
N ASP A 55 0.93 37.26 24.93
CA ASP A 55 -0.49 37.61 25.06
C ASP A 55 -0.71 38.37 26.37
N ALA A 56 -1.50 39.44 26.33
CA ALA A 56 -1.67 40.34 27.46
C ALA A 56 -2.50 39.68 28.56
N GLY A 57 -1.84 39.13 29.59
CA GLY A 57 -2.49 38.47 30.73
C GLY A 57 -2.23 36.96 30.81
N SER A 58 -1.46 36.40 29.89
CA SER A 58 -1.07 34.99 29.86
C SER A 58 0.45 34.85 29.97
N GLU A 59 0.93 33.66 30.35
CA GLU A 59 2.36 33.36 30.26
C GLU A 59 2.80 33.34 28.78
N PRO A 60 4.00 33.88 28.45
CA PRO A 60 4.51 33.85 27.08
C PRO A 60 4.62 32.44 26.53
N LEU A 61 4.13 32.22 25.30
CA LEU A 61 4.25 30.94 24.60
C LEU A 61 5.53 30.94 23.76
N GLU A 62 6.40 29.95 23.97
CA GLU A 62 7.65 29.84 23.22
C GLU A 62 7.56 28.73 22.17
N LEU A 63 7.63 29.12 20.89
CA LEU A 63 7.65 28.22 19.76
C LEU A 63 9.09 27.90 19.36
N ARG A 64 9.45 26.63 19.27
CA ARG A 64 10.78 26.16 18.89
C ARG A 64 10.70 25.07 17.83
N SER A 65 11.78 24.88 17.07
CA SER A 65 11.94 23.68 16.23
C SER A 65 12.45 22.52 17.10
N ARG A 66 11.70 21.41 17.14
CA ARG A 66 12.11 20.15 17.77
C ARG A 66 11.82 18.99 16.86
N SER A 67 12.82 18.14 16.60
CA SER A 67 12.69 17.01 15.68
C SER A 67 12.08 17.44 14.32
N HIS A 68 12.48 18.61 13.81
CA HIS A 68 11.95 19.19 12.56
C HIS A 68 10.45 19.53 12.58
N ARG A 69 9.87 19.78 13.76
CA ARG A 69 8.48 20.22 13.96
C ARG A 69 8.39 21.45 14.83
N LEU A 70 7.32 22.22 14.69
CA LEU A 70 7.00 23.33 15.58
C LEU A 70 6.51 22.76 16.92
N ALA A 71 7.18 23.10 18.01
CA ALA A 71 6.83 22.66 19.36
C ALA A 71 6.69 23.85 20.30
N TRP A 72 5.79 23.74 21.27
CA TRP A 72 5.55 24.75 22.32
C TRP A 72 5.78 24.20 23.74
N GLY A 73 6.33 22.99 23.83
CA GLY A 73 6.68 22.35 25.10
C GLY A 73 7.57 21.12 24.90
N ASP A 74 7.71 20.33 25.96
CA ASP A 74 8.54 19.13 25.98
C ASP A 74 7.73 17.86 25.71
N ALA A 75 6.42 17.88 25.98
CA ALA A 75 5.59 16.70 25.86
C ALA A 75 5.30 16.34 24.39
N PRO A 76 4.97 15.08 24.08
CA PRO A 76 4.61 14.68 22.72
C PRO A 76 3.41 15.44 22.17
N HIS A 77 2.41 15.76 22.98
CA HIS A 77 1.21 16.48 22.50
C HIS A 77 1.40 18.01 22.38
N GLU A 78 2.58 18.53 22.73
CA GLU A 78 2.91 19.97 22.67
C GLU A 78 3.70 20.32 21.39
N ARG A 79 3.30 19.74 20.25
CA ARG A 79 3.91 20.00 18.93
C ARG A 79 2.90 19.85 17.79
N SER A 80 3.24 20.45 16.65
CA SER A 80 2.52 20.28 15.39
C SER A 80 2.84 18.91 14.78
N TYR A 81 1.81 18.25 14.26
CA TYR A 81 1.92 17.01 13.51
C TYR A 81 1.39 17.20 12.09
N SER A 82 2.11 16.66 11.10
CA SER A 82 1.62 16.56 9.73
C SER A 82 0.68 15.37 9.60
N VAL A 83 -0.40 15.57 8.85
CA VAL A 83 -1.46 14.58 8.65
C VAL A 83 -1.61 14.29 7.17
N ALA A 84 -1.83 13.02 6.83
CA ALA A 84 -2.26 12.58 5.51
C ALA A 84 -3.43 11.61 5.61
N TYR A 85 -3.99 11.29 4.45
CA TYR A 85 -5.12 10.38 4.30
C TYR A 85 -4.77 9.27 3.31
N VAL A 86 -5.33 8.08 3.50
CA VAL A 86 -5.15 6.96 2.57
C VAL A 86 -6.46 6.19 2.38
N PHE A 87 -6.83 5.95 1.13
CA PHE A 87 -7.99 5.13 0.79
C PHE A 87 -7.60 3.65 0.73
N ILE A 88 -7.62 3.00 1.89
CA ILE A 88 -7.19 1.60 2.03
C ILE A 88 -7.99 0.61 1.18
N GLY A 89 -9.28 0.90 0.89
CA GLY A 89 -10.12 0.02 0.08
C GLY A 89 -9.59 -0.14 -1.34
N LYS A 90 -9.22 0.97 -2.00
CA LYS A 90 -8.61 0.96 -3.35
C LYS A 90 -7.32 0.14 -3.36
N VAL A 91 -6.46 0.34 -2.36
CA VAL A 91 -5.15 -0.34 -2.27
C VAL A 91 -5.31 -1.83 -1.99
N LEU A 92 -6.11 -2.21 -0.99
CA LEU A 92 -6.34 -3.61 -0.62
C LEU A 92 -6.97 -4.40 -1.76
N ASN A 93 -7.93 -3.82 -2.50
CA ASN A 93 -8.55 -4.48 -3.64
C ASN A 93 -7.52 -4.81 -4.73
N LYS A 94 -6.59 -3.89 -5.03
CA LYS A 94 -5.51 -4.14 -5.99
C LYS A 94 -4.49 -5.17 -5.47
N LEU A 95 -4.10 -5.11 -4.19
CA LEU A 95 -3.23 -6.12 -3.58
C LEU A 95 -3.85 -7.52 -3.62
N MET A 96 -5.15 -7.64 -3.29
CA MET A 96 -5.86 -8.92 -3.34
C MET A 96 -5.93 -9.49 -4.77
N GLN A 97 -5.77 -8.64 -5.79
CA GLN A 97 -5.72 -9.03 -7.20
C GLN A 97 -4.29 -9.26 -7.71
N SER A 98 -3.26 -9.23 -6.85
CA SER A 98 -1.91 -9.59 -7.25
C SER A 98 -1.85 -11.03 -7.76
N GLU A 99 -0.93 -11.27 -8.70
CA GLU A 99 -0.75 -12.57 -9.36
C GLU A 99 -0.51 -13.68 -8.31
N ASP A 100 0.37 -13.44 -7.34
CA ASP A 100 0.70 -14.43 -6.30
C ASP A 100 -0.52 -14.86 -5.46
N LEU A 101 -1.38 -13.91 -5.06
CA LEU A 101 -2.57 -14.20 -4.26
C LEU A 101 -3.67 -14.84 -5.11
N GLN A 102 -3.81 -14.43 -6.37
CA GLN A 102 -4.71 -15.05 -7.33
C GLN A 102 -4.33 -16.51 -7.57
N ASP A 103 -3.05 -16.78 -7.84
CA ASP A 103 -2.50 -18.11 -8.05
C ASP A 103 -2.78 -19.06 -6.89
N GLU A 104 -2.58 -18.62 -5.64
CA GLU A 104 -2.85 -19.44 -4.46
C GLU A 104 -4.35 -19.78 -4.34
N ARG A 105 -5.24 -18.84 -4.65
CA ARG A 105 -6.70 -19.09 -4.66
C ARG A 105 -7.09 -20.03 -5.78
N ASP A 106 -6.55 -19.84 -6.97
CA ASP A 106 -6.87 -20.66 -8.14
C ASP A 106 -6.42 -22.10 -7.91
N ARG A 107 -5.23 -22.31 -7.34
CA ARG A 107 -4.75 -23.65 -6.94
C ARG A 107 -5.68 -24.31 -5.93
N LEU A 108 -6.12 -23.60 -4.89
CA LEU A 108 -7.08 -24.15 -3.93
C LEU A 108 -8.41 -24.49 -4.62
N MET A 109 -8.92 -23.61 -5.48
CA MET A 109 -10.18 -23.85 -6.19
C MET A 109 -10.09 -25.05 -7.14
N GLU A 110 -8.97 -25.22 -7.84
CA GLU A 110 -8.66 -26.38 -8.67
C GLU A 110 -8.72 -27.68 -7.84
N GLU A 111 -8.02 -27.73 -6.71
CA GLU A 111 -8.02 -28.89 -5.80
C GLU A 111 -9.42 -29.23 -5.26
N LEU A 112 -10.17 -28.21 -4.86
CA LEU A 112 -11.54 -28.39 -4.35
C LEU A 112 -12.49 -28.87 -5.46
N ASN A 113 -12.39 -28.30 -6.66
CA ASN A 113 -13.23 -28.70 -7.81
C ASN A 113 -12.95 -30.13 -8.26
N GLN A 114 -11.68 -30.56 -8.27
CA GLN A 114 -11.31 -31.94 -8.58
C GLN A 114 -11.90 -32.92 -7.56
N THR A 115 -11.86 -32.57 -6.28
CA THR A 115 -12.47 -33.39 -5.21
C THR A 115 -14.00 -33.43 -5.35
N GLU A 116 -14.63 -32.30 -5.66
CA GLU A 116 -16.08 -32.23 -5.91
C GLU A 116 -16.50 -33.13 -7.07
N ALA A 117 -15.76 -33.09 -8.18
CA ALA A 117 -16.02 -33.90 -9.36
C ALA A 117 -15.97 -35.39 -9.04
N SER A 118 -15.00 -35.83 -8.23
CA SER A 118 -14.89 -37.22 -7.76
C SER A 118 -16.11 -37.66 -6.93
N TYR A 119 -16.60 -36.82 -6.01
CA TYR A 119 -17.82 -37.13 -5.26
C TYR A 119 -19.05 -37.23 -6.17
N ARG A 120 -19.19 -36.32 -7.14
CA ARG A 120 -20.30 -36.32 -8.10
C ARG A 120 -20.28 -37.58 -8.95
N GLU A 121 -19.12 -37.96 -9.50
CA GLU A 121 -18.97 -39.17 -10.31
C GLU A 121 -19.37 -40.43 -9.51
N GLN A 122 -18.93 -40.54 -8.26
CA GLN A 122 -19.26 -41.69 -7.41
C GLN A 122 -20.76 -41.75 -7.06
N LEU A 123 -21.40 -40.61 -6.77
CA LEU A 123 -22.84 -40.54 -6.51
C LEU A 123 -23.66 -40.88 -7.76
N ASP A 124 -23.26 -40.36 -8.94
CA ASP A 124 -23.91 -40.64 -10.22
C ASP A 124 -23.76 -42.12 -10.61
N ALA A 125 -22.61 -42.74 -10.31
CA ALA A 125 -22.40 -44.16 -10.52
C ALA A 125 -23.34 -45.02 -9.65
N ILE A 126 -23.52 -44.67 -8.37
CA ILE A 126 -24.49 -45.34 -7.48
C ILE A 126 -25.91 -45.17 -8.01
N GLY A 127 -26.29 -43.94 -8.39
CA GLY A 127 -27.60 -43.66 -8.98
C GLY A 127 -27.88 -44.46 -10.26
N SER A 128 -26.87 -44.61 -11.12
CA SER A 128 -26.96 -45.39 -12.35
C SER A 128 -27.13 -46.89 -12.08
N GLN A 129 -26.42 -47.43 -11.08
CA GLN A 129 -26.56 -48.84 -10.68
C GLN A 129 -27.95 -49.14 -10.11
N LEU A 130 -28.56 -48.20 -9.39
CA LEU A 130 -29.90 -48.36 -8.82
C LEU A 130 -31.02 -48.43 -9.87
N GLN A 131 -30.88 -47.77 -11.02
CA GLN A 131 -31.94 -47.74 -12.06
C GLN A 131 -32.28 -49.13 -12.65
N GLY A 132 -31.37 -50.09 -12.54
CA GLY A 132 -31.55 -51.46 -13.06
C GLY A 132 -31.96 -52.49 -12.02
N LEU A 133 -32.15 -52.10 -10.75
CA LEU A 133 -32.39 -53.01 -9.64
C LEU A 133 -33.82 -52.90 -9.11
N ASP A 134 -34.33 -54.00 -8.56
CA ASP A 134 -35.56 -53.99 -7.77
C ASP A 134 -35.30 -53.22 -6.45
N PRO A 135 -36.07 -52.16 -6.14
CA PRO A 135 -35.91 -51.37 -4.92
C PRO A 135 -35.94 -52.18 -3.61
N GLU A 136 -36.60 -53.34 -3.58
CA GLU A 136 -36.68 -54.19 -2.39
C GLU A 136 -35.57 -55.26 -2.34
N SER A 137 -34.72 -55.34 -3.36
CA SER A 137 -33.63 -56.31 -3.39
C SER A 137 -32.52 -55.98 -2.37
N PRO A 138 -31.84 -56.99 -1.81
CA PRO A 138 -30.70 -56.77 -0.92
C PRO A 138 -29.59 -55.90 -1.54
N ASP A 139 -29.35 -56.05 -2.85
CA ASP A 139 -28.32 -55.30 -3.58
C ASP A 139 -28.68 -53.81 -3.69
N ALA A 140 -29.96 -53.47 -3.90
CA ALA A 140 -30.43 -52.09 -3.88
C ALA A 140 -30.28 -51.46 -2.48
N GLN A 141 -30.57 -52.22 -1.40
CA GLN A 141 -30.40 -51.75 -0.03
C GLN A 141 -28.94 -51.42 0.31
N ASP A 142 -27.98 -52.24 -0.14
CA ASP A 142 -26.55 -51.95 0.01
C ASP A 142 -26.16 -50.64 -0.70
N LEU A 143 -26.60 -50.46 -1.95
CA LEU A 143 -26.32 -49.25 -2.72
C LEU A 143 -26.96 -47.99 -2.10
N TYR A 144 -28.17 -48.09 -1.55
CA TYR A 144 -28.78 -46.98 -0.79
C TYR A 144 -27.95 -46.61 0.43
N GLN A 145 -27.48 -47.60 1.18
CA GLN A 145 -26.65 -47.35 2.36
C GLN A 145 -25.32 -46.70 1.98
N ARG A 146 -24.64 -47.21 0.94
CA ARG A 146 -23.40 -46.63 0.42
C ARG A 146 -23.61 -45.21 -0.12
N GLY A 147 -24.68 -44.97 -0.85
CA GLY A 147 -25.04 -43.64 -1.35
C GLY A 147 -25.32 -42.66 -0.21
N SER A 148 -26.03 -43.10 0.83
CA SER A 148 -26.28 -42.28 2.03
C SER A 148 -24.99 -41.93 2.77
N THR A 149 -24.07 -42.90 2.93
CA THR A 149 -22.77 -42.65 3.56
C THR A 149 -21.93 -41.66 2.74
N LEU A 150 -21.83 -41.89 1.42
CA LEU A 150 -21.08 -41.01 0.53
C LEU A 150 -21.65 -39.58 0.52
N TYR A 151 -22.97 -39.44 0.55
CA TYR A 151 -23.62 -38.13 0.64
C TYR A 151 -23.30 -37.39 1.96
N GLN A 152 -23.26 -38.11 3.09
CA GLN A 152 -22.86 -37.54 4.38
C GLN A 152 -21.40 -37.09 4.37
N GLU A 153 -20.51 -37.90 3.78
CA GLU A 153 -19.10 -37.54 3.58
C GLU A 153 -18.97 -36.29 2.70
N TYR A 154 -19.68 -36.26 1.57
CA TYR A 154 -19.70 -35.10 0.66
C TYR A 154 -20.19 -33.83 1.36
N SER A 155 -21.27 -33.90 2.14
CA SER A 155 -21.77 -32.77 2.91
C SER A 155 -20.76 -32.28 3.94
N THR A 156 -20.05 -33.20 4.60
CA THR A 156 -18.99 -32.86 5.57
C THR A 156 -17.81 -32.20 4.87
N TRP A 157 -17.40 -32.74 3.73
CA TRP A 157 -16.35 -32.18 2.89
C TRP A 157 -16.70 -30.78 2.39
N GLN A 158 -17.93 -30.53 1.93
CA GLN A 158 -18.36 -29.18 1.51
C GLN A 158 -18.18 -28.15 2.62
N GLN A 159 -18.56 -28.49 3.86
CA GLN A 159 -18.35 -27.61 5.01
C GLN A 159 -16.86 -27.38 5.32
N GLN A 160 -16.01 -28.37 5.07
CA GLN A 160 -14.55 -28.21 5.20
C GLN A 160 -13.99 -27.32 4.08
N ALA A 161 -14.41 -27.52 2.84
CA ALA A 161 -14.02 -26.73 1.68
C ALA A 161 -14.37 -25.24 1.87
N MET A 162 -15.59 -24.94 2.34
CA MET A 162 -15.99 -23.56 2.67
C MET A 162 -15.10 -22.93 3.75
N ARG A 163 -14.72 -23.72 4.77
CA ARG A 163 -13.81 -23.25 5.83
C ARG A 163 -12.40 -23.01 5.30
N GLN A 164 -11.88 -23.88 4.45
CA GLN A 164 -10.56 -23.72 3.84
C GLN A 164 -10.49 -22.45 2.99
N ARG A 165 -11.52 -22.22 2.14
CA ARG A 165 -11.63 -20.98 1.35
C ARG A 165 -11.66 -19.75 2.26
N GLY A 166 -12.53 -19.74 3.27
CA GLY A 166 -12.61 -18.62 4.20
C GLY A 166 -11.31 -18.38 5.00
N GLN A 167 -10.57 -19.43 5.34
CA GLN A 167 -9.26 -19.32 5.98
C GLN A 167 -8.21 -18.72 5.04
N LEU A 168 -8.19 -19.14 3.78
CA LEU A 168 -7.30 -18.58 2.78
C LEU A 168 -7.61 -17.10 2.55
N ASP A 169 -8.88 -16.75 2.32
CA ASP A 169 -9.30 -15.37 2.10
C ASP A 169 -8.91 -14.46 3.28
N ALA A 170 -9.14 -14.92 4.51
CA ALA A 170 -8.76 -14.19 5.73
C ALA A 170 -7.24 -13.99 5.86
N LYS A 171 -6.46 -15.05 5.58
CA LYS A 171 -4.99 -15.00 5.59
C LYS A 171 -4.47 -14.01 4.55
N GLN A 172 -4.98 -14.08 3.33
CA GLN A 172 -4.55 -13.19 2.25
C GLN A 172 -4.92 -11.73 2.53
N LEU A 173 -6.10 -11.48 3.09
CA LEU A 173 -6.49 -10.13 3.51
C LEU A 173 -5.58 -9.58 4.61
N GLU A 174 -5.17 -10.41 5.58
CA GLU A 174 -4.21 -10.00 6.61
C GLU A 174 -2.84 -9.68 5.99
N THR A 175 -2.35 -10.54 5.09
CA THR A 175 -1.07 -10.32 4.38
C THR A 175 -1.10 -9.01 3.61
N ALA A 176 -2.12 -8.79 2.78
CA ALA A 176 -2.29 -7.55 2.02
C ALA A 176 -2.39 -6.32 2.94
N TYR A 177 -3.07 -6.44 4.08
CA TYR A 177 -3.16 -5.35 5.04
C TYR A 177 -1.81 -5.00 5.67
N ARG A 178 -0.98 -6.00 6.00
CA ARG A 178 0.37 -5.75 6.54
C ARG A 178 1.27 -5.07 5.51
N GLU A 179 1.25 -5.54 4.27
CA GLU A 179 2.01 -4.95 3.18
C GLU A 179 1.60 -3.49 2.90
N LEU A 180 0.30 -3.20 2.94
CA LEU A 180 -0.22 -1.83 2.87
C LEU A 180 0.34 -0.94 3.99
N ILE A 181 0.38 -1.45 5.24
CA ILE A 181 0.89 -0.67 6.37
C ILE A 181 2.39 -0.37 6.17
N GLU A 182 3.18 -1.34 5.73
CA GLU A 182 4.60 -1.14 5.42
C GLU A 182 4.80 -0.08 4.33
N ALA A 183 4.01 -0.12 3.26
CA ALA A 183 4.07 0.91 2.21
C ALA A 183 3.65 2.30 2.72
N VAL A 184 2.62 2.37 3.57
CA VAL A 184 2.21 3.63 4.21
C VAL A 184 3.33 4.20 5.08
N GLU A 185 4.02 3.37 5.87
CA GLU A 185 5.16 3.80 6.69
C GLU A 185 6.28 4.39 5.84
N VAL A 186 6.65 3.70 4.75
CA VAL A 186 7.70 4.17 3.83
C VAL A 186 7.31 5.50 3.17
N VAL A 187 6.07 5.64 2.71
CA VAL A 187 5.57 6.89 2.11
C VAL A 187 5.52 8.01 3.15
N ALA A 188 5.09 7.71 4.38
CA ALA A 188 5.02 8.67 5.46
C ALA A 188 6.41 9.20 5.83
N ASP A 189 7.40 8.31 5.97
CA ASP A 189 8.79 8.69 6.26
C ASP A 189 9.38 9.57 5.16
N ARG A 190 9.23 9.20 3.89
CA ARG A 190 9.74 9.99 2.74
C ARG A 190 9.14 11.38 2.66
N ARG A 191 7.90 11.55 3.12
CA ARG A 191 7.15 12.82 3.05
C ARG A 191 7.12 13.57 4.37
N ALA A 192 7.80 13.05 5.40
CA ALA A 192 7.75 13.58 6.75
C ALA A 192 6.29 13.78 7.23
N ILE A 193 5.46 12.75 7.07
CA ILE A 193 4.08 12.67 7.56
C ILE A 193 4.09 11.98 8.92
N ASP A 194 3.46 12.58 9.93
CA ASP A 194 3.46 12.00 11.29
C ASP A 194 2.23 11.13 11.58
N THR A 195 1.12 11.37 10.89
CA THR A 195 -0.13 10.62 11.10
C THR A 195 -0.86 10.39 9.79
N VAL A 196 -1.27 9.16 9.54
CA VAL A 196 -2.06 8.79 8.36
C VAL A 196 -3.41 8.26 8.82
N TYR A 197 -4.49 8.86 8.33
CA TYR A 197 -5.85 8.37 8.58
C TYR A 197 -6.36 7.55 7.40
N ARG A 198 -6.90 6.37 7.69
CA ARG A 198 -7.76 5.69 6.72
C ARG A 198 -9.01 6.51 6.46
N PHE A 199 -9.48 6.53 5.22
CA PHE A 199 -10.76 7.12 4.89
C PHE A 199 -11.34 6.51 3.61
N ILE A 200 -12.58 6.89 3.29
CA ILE A 200 -13.19 6.70 1.98
C ILE A 200 -13.43 8.10 1.42
N PRO A 201 -13.00 8.42 0.18
CA PRO A 201 -13.29 9.71 -0.44
C PRO A 201 -14.79 10.00 -0.50
N THR A 202 -15.15 11.29 -0.42
CA THR A 202 -16.55 11.71 -0.57
C THR A 202 -17.03 11.65 -2.02
N SER A 203 -16.11 11.61 -2.98
CA SER A 203 -16.37 11.34 -4.39
C SER A 203 -16.77 9.89 -4.65
N GLU A 204 -16.36 8.95 -3.78
CA GLU A 204 -16.73 7.55 -3.93
C GLU A 204 -18.21 7.32 -3.65
N SER A 205 -18.84 6.52 -4.48
CA SER A 205 -20.25 6.16 -4.33
C SER A 205 -20.46 5.25 -3.12
N PHE A 206 -21.71 5.14 -2.66
CA PHE A 206 -22.08 4.15 -1.66
C PHE A 206 -22.36 2.80 -2.33
N GLU A 207 -21.61 1.78 -1.92
CA GLU A 207 -21.93 0.38 -2.19
C GLU A 207 -22.74 -0.17 -1.01
N ALA A 208 -24.04 0.11 -1.00
CA ALA A 208 -24.94 -0.32 0.07
C ALA A 208 -26.27 -0.82 -0.48
N GLU A 209 -26.66 -2.02 -0.06
CA GLU A 209 -27.93 -2.66 -0.43
C GLU A 209 -29.04 -2.36 0.58
N ASN A 210 -28.68 -1.86 1.77
CA ASN A 210 -29.62 -1.57 2.84
C ASN A 210 -29.18 -0.36 3.71
N PRO A 211 -30.09 0.20 4.52
CA PRO A 211 -29.79 1.37 5.36
C PRO A 211 -28.62 1.19 6.33
N ASP A 212 -28.44 -0.01 6.89
CA ASP A 212 -27.36 -0.27 7.86
C ASP A 212 -25.98 -0.23 7.18
N GLN A 213 -25.85 -0.81 5.99
CA GLN A 213 -24.65 -0.72 5.16
C GLN A 213 -24.37 0.73 4.74
N ALA A 214 -25.40 1.48 4.36
CA ALA A 214 -25.25 2.90 4.01
C ALA A 214 -24.76 3.71 5.22
N MET A 215 -25.30 3.47 6.41
CA MET A 215 -24.84 4.10 7.65
C MET A 215 -23.39 3.74 8.00
N MET A 216 -22.97 2.50 7.75
CA MET A 216 -21.56 2.10 7.91
C MET A 216 -20.67 2.84 6.92
N ALA A 217 -21.06 2.92 5.64
CA ALA A 217 -20.34 3.64 4.61
C ALA A 217 -20.17 5.14 4.96
N ILE A 218 -21.18 5.75 5.58
CA ILE A 218 -21.09 7.13 6.11
C ILE A 218 -20.07 7.20 7.26
N ARG A 219 -20.11 6.28 8.23
CA ARG A 219 -19.21 6.29 9.39
C ARG A 219 -17.74 6.07 9.03
N LEU A 220 -17.47 5.36 7.93
CA LEU A 220 -16.11 5.10 7.43
C LEU A 220 -15.51 6.30 6.67
N ARG A 221 -16.33 7.31 6.33
CA ARG A 221 -15.85 8.59 5.75
C ARG A 221 -15.39 9.52 6.86
N THR A 222 -14.19 9.25 7.38
CA THR A 222 -13.61 9.99 8.51
C THR A 222 -13.40 11.48 8.24
N ALA A 223 -13.24 11.88 6.98
CA ALA A 223 -13.17 13.27 6.56
C ALA A 223 -14.24 13.58 5.52
N LEU A 224 -15.01 14.66 5.74
CA LEU A 224 -15.99 15.17 4.76
C LEU A 224 -15.38 16.19 3.80
N ARG A 225 -14.32 16.86 4.25
CA ARG A 225 -13.52 17.80 3.47
C ARG A 225 -12.07 17.72 3.94
N TYR A 226 -11.16 17.64 3.00
CA TYR A 226 -9.73 17.60 3.22
C TYR A 226 -9.05 18.21 1.97
N PRO A 227 -7.83 18.75 2.08
CA PRO A 227 -7.04 19.09 0.91
C PRO A 227 -6.64 17.81 0.17
N GLU A 228 -6.93 17.73 -1.13
CA GLU A 228 -6.62 16.54 -1.95
C GLU A 228 -5.13 16.20 -1.96
N ASP A 229 -4.26 17.22 -1.87
CA ASP A 229 -2.80 17.04 -1.78
C ASP A 229 -2.33 16.25 -0.53
N LEU A 230 -3.22 16.06 0.45
CA LEU A 230 -2.95 15.24 1.64
C LEU A 230 -3.39 13.79 1.46
N ASP A 231 -4.05 13.42 0.37
CA ASP A 231 -4.31 12.03 0.01
C ASP A 231 -3.04 11.41 -0.58
N ILE A 232 -2.51 10.40 0.10
CA ILE A 232 -1.29 9.69 -0.31
C ILE A 232 -1.59 8.35 -1.00
N THR A 233 -2.85 8.04 -1.31
CA THR A 233 -3.27 6.78 -1.95
C THR A 233 -2.38 6.41 -3.14
N ASP A 234 -2.19 7.33 -4.08
CA ASP A 234 -1.42 7.05 -5.30
C ASP A 234 0.06 6.83 -5.01
N HIS A 235 0.61 7.48 -3.99
CA HIS A 235 1.99 7.26 -3.56
C HIS A 235 2.18 5.90 -2.89
N VAL A 236 1.17 5.42 -2.15
CA VAL A 236 1.15 4.08 -1.58
C VAL A 236 1.01 3.02 -2.68
N LEU A 237 0.15 3.25 -3.67
CA LEU A 237 0.04 2.37 -4.85
C LEU A 237 1.38 2.28 -5.60
N GLN A 238 2.04 3.41 -5.83
CA GLN A 238 3.36 3.44 -6.46
C GLN A 238 4.42 2.69 -5.65
N GLU A 239 4.43 2.82 -4.32
CA GLU A 239 5.36 2.08 -3.46
C GLU A 239 5.16 0.57 -3.58
N LEU A 240 3.91 0.13 -3.65
CA LEU A 240 3.52 -1.27 -3.84
C LEU A 240 3.69 -1.76 -5.28
N SER A 241 4.20 -0.92 -6.19
CA SER A 241 4.30 -1.22 -7.62
C SER A 241 2.95 -1.60 -8.27
N LEU A 242 1.86 -1.01 -7.76
CA LEU A 242 0.51 -1.18 -8.28
C LEU A 242 0.14 -0.04 -9.24
N GLU A 243 -0.75 -0.32 -10.19
CA GLU A 243 -1.24 0.68 -11.13
C GLU A 243 -2.01 1.80 -10.43
N VAL A 244 -1.66 3.04 -10.76
CA VAL A 244 -2.37 4.25 -10.36
C VAL A 244 -3.41 4.57 -11.42
N ASP A 245 -4.67 4.70 -11.00
CA ASP A 245 -5.80 5.11 -11.84
C ASP A 245 -6.11 6.59 -11.63
#